data_AF-A0A0C1EA13-F1
#
_entry.id   AF-A0A0C1EA13-F1
#
_cell.length_a   1.000
_cell.length_b   1.000
_cell.length_c   1.000
_cell.angle_alpha   90.00
_cell.angle_beta   90.00
_cell.angle_gamma   90.00
#
_symmetry.space_group_name_H-M   'P 1'
#
loop_
_entity.id
_entity.type
_entity.pdbx_description
1 polymer ?
#
loop_
_entity_poly.entity_id
_entity_poly.type
_entity_poly.pdbx_seq_one_letter_code
_entity_poly.pdbx_strand_id
1 'polypeptide(L)'
;MEKKFMKYLYLFVISLALGIFLHGRDGETEGENPRSTFEIKVGEEFLEILANPDSIKFGKVLPTGFAMGGSGQEYLSEEPLISFSSPQIAQIQNLLLSPKNFIVEKTKSGLFLPEYVLYFKKEEKTLTVLVSSFINQIRIEGVQSSVVLDFDPMQDEMKACLDYFKSL
;
A
#
# COMPACT_ATOMS: atom_id res chain seq x y z
N MET A 1 66.23 -15.16 16.39
CA MET A 1 65.00 -15.69 15.74
C MET A 1 63.74 -14.88 16.13
N GLU A 2 63.88 -13.71 16.76
CA GLU A 2 62.75 -12.99 17.39
C GLU A 2 62.19 -11.82 16.57
N LYS A 3 63.00 -11.16 15.72
CA LYS A 3 62.57 -9.98 14.95
C LYS A 3 61.51 -10.27 13.89
N LYS A 4 61.50 -11.49 13.32
CA LYS A 4 60.48 -11.90 12.35
C LYS A 4 59.13 -12.17 13.03
N PHE A 5 59.15 -12.81 14.20
CA PHE A 5 57.94 -13.15 14.96
C PHE A 5 57.17 -11.90 15.40
N MET A 6 57.89 -10.87 15.90
CA MET A 6 57.28 -9.59 16.26
C MET A 6 56.64 -8.86 15.08
N LYS A 7 57.20 -9.01 13.86
CA LYS A 7 56.65 -8.37 12.65
C LYS A 7 55.33 -9.01 12.20
N TYR A 8 55.21 -10.33 12.34
CA TYR A 8 53.96 -11.05 12.04
C TYR A 8 52.91 -10.86 13.14
N LEU A 9 53.32 -10.75 14.40
CA LEU A 9 52.42 -10.41 15.51
C LEU A 9 51.81 -9.02 15.32
N TYR A 10 52.61 -8.03 14.90
CA TYR A 10 52.14 -6.67 14.64
C TYR A 10 51.14 -6.60 13.46
N LEU A 11 51.41 -7.36 12.39
CA LEU A 11 50.49 -7.49 11.26
C LEU A 11 49.16 -8.18 11.65
N PHE A 12 49.22 -9.18 12.53
CA PHE A 12 48.04 -9.90 13.01
C PHE A 12 47.14 -8.99 13.87
N VAL A 13 47.72 -8.21 14.80
CA VAL A 13 46.96 -7.28 15.65
C VAL A 13 46.32 -6.15 14.84
N ILE A 14 47.00 -5.64 13.80
CA ILE A 14 46.40 -4.64 12.89
C ILE A 14 45.25 -5.23 12.08
N SER A 15 45.37 -6.48 11.60
CA SER A 15 44.27 -7.16 10.90
C SER A 15 43.07 -7.44 11.80
N LEU A 16 43.30 -7.73 13.10
CA LEU A 16 42.23 -7.95 14.07
C LEU A 16 41.50 -6.64 14.41
N ALA A 17 42.24 -5.53 14.54
CA ALA A 17 41.66 -4.20 14.76
C ALA A 17 40.85 -3.69 13.54
N LEU A 18 41.28 -4.03 12.32
CA LEU A 18 40.53 -3.74 11.08
C LEU A 18 39.28 -4.62 10.91
N GLY A 19 39.29 -5.86 11.43
CA GLY A 19 38.12 -6.73 11.44
C GLY A 19 36.99 -6.22 12.34
N ILE A 20 37.33 -5.63 13.49
CA ILE A 20 36.33 -5.11 14.44
C ILE A 20 35.68 -3.82 13.92
N PHE A 21 36.39 -2.97 13.16
CA PHE A 21 35.79 -1.79 12.53
C PHE A 21 34.93 -2.10 11.28
N LEU A 22 35.07 -3.29 10.69
CA LEU A 22 34.25 -3.73 9.55
C LEU A 22 33.13 -4.72 9.94
N HIS A 23 33.13 -5.25 11.17
CA HIS A 23 32.04 -6.07 11.73
C HIS A 23 31.33 -5.42 12.93
N GLY A 24 31.80 -4.25 13.38
CA GLY A 24 31.20 -3.47 14.47
C GLY A 24 30.45 -2.26 13.94
N ARG A 25 29.39 -2.49 13.16
CA ARG A 25 28.35 -1.49 12.96
C ARG A 25 26.98 -2.17 12.86
N ASP A 26 26.69 -3.00 13.86
CA ASP A 26 25.33 -3.05 14.40
C ASP A 26 25.07 -1.67 15.00
N GLY A 27 24.72 -0.73 14.13
CA GLY A 27 24.20 0.55 14.53
C GLY A 27 22.87 0.27 15.23
N GLU A 28 22.90 0.35 16.55
CA GLU A 28 21.75 0.86 17.31
C GLU A 28 21.46 2.26 16.76
N THR A 29 20.69 2.33 15.68
CA THR A 29 19.88 3.51 15.38
C THR A 29 18.60 3.37 16.16
N GLU A 30 18.61 3.93 17.38
CA GLU A 30 17.39 4.52 17.93
C GLU A 30 16.79 5.44 16.85
N GLY A 31 15.52 5.21 16.49
CA GLY A 31 14.69 6.28 15.94
C GLY A 31 14.44 6.30 14.42
N GLU A 32 14.32 5.17 13.75
CA GLU A 32 13.48 5.12 12.53
C GLU A 32 12.51 3.95 12.69
N ASN A 33 11.22 4.28 12.85
CA ASN A 33 10.15 3.30 12.82
C ASN A 33 10.25 2.60 11.45
N PRO A 34 10.61 1.30 11.36
CA PRO A 34 10.72 0.64 10.07
C PRO A 34 9.30 0.56 9.51
N ARG A 35 8.97 1.51 8.62
CA ARG A 35 7.66 1.55 7.98
C ARG A 35 7.36 0.19 7.40
N SER A 36 6.16 -0.31 7.66
CA SER A 36 5.75 -1.60 7.13
C SER A 36 5.88 -1.60 5.60
N THR A 37 6.21 -2.73 4.99
CA THR A 37 6.32 -2.86 3.52
C THR A 37 5.05 -2.37 2.80
N PHE A 38 3.90 -2.50 3.47
CA PHE A 38 2.62 -1.94 3.04
C PHE A 38 2.66 -0.41 2.97
N GLU A 39 3.08 0.27 4.05
CA GLU A 39 3.15 1.73 4.08
C GLU A 39 4.07 2.30 3.00
N ILE A 40 5.21 1.63 2.78
CA ILE A 40 6.16 2.01 1.72
C ILE A 40 5.51 1.87 0.34
N LYS A 41 4.79 0.76 0.09
CA LYS A 41 4.15 0.48 -1.20
C LYS A 41 2.99 1.44 -1.49
N VAL A 42 2.18 1.77 -0.48
CA VAL A 42 1.03 2.68 -0.62
C VAL A 42 1.49 4.13 -0.72
N GLY A 43 2.50 4.51 0.05
CA GLY A 43 3.01 5.88 0.11
C GLY A 43 2.22 6.75 1.10
N GLU A 44 2.94 7.65 1.77
CA GLU A 44 2.39 8.49 2.84
C GLU A 44 1.20 9.33 2.40
N GLU A 45 1.29 9.93 1.21
CA GLU A 45 0.22 10.79 0.68
C GLU A 45 -1.10 10.00 0.55
N PHE A 46 -1.03 8.75 0.08
CA PHE A 46 -2.23 7.94 -0.08
C PHE A 46 -2.79 7.54 1.27
N LEU A 47 -1.92 7.10 2.19
CA LEU A 47 -2.33 6.75 3.56
C LEU A 47 -2.98 7.93 4.29
N GLU A 48 -2.45 9.14 4.12
CA GLU A 48 -2.97 10.33 4.78
C GLU A 48 -4.41 10.65 4.35
N ILE A 49 -4.69 10.58 3.05
CA ILE A 49 -6.02 10.84 2.48
C ILE A 49 -6.98 9.70 2.83
N LEU A 50 -6.53 8.44 2.76
CA LEU A 50 -7.34 7.28 3.15
C LEU A 50 -7.69 7.32 4.64
N ALA A 51 -6.78 7.76 5.51
CA ALA A 51 -6.97 7.82 6.95
C ALA A 51 -7.82 9.00 7.41
N ASN A 52 -7.80 10.13 6.69
CA ASN A 52 -8.53 11.34 7.10
C ASN A 52 -9.17 12.05 5.89
N PRO A 53 -10.14 11.44 5.20
CA PRO A 53 -10.87 12.10 4.12
C PRO A 53 -11.95 13.03 4.68
N ASP A 54 -12.21 14.13 3.98
CA ASP A 54 -13.36 15.01 4.23
C ASP A 54 -14.66 14.35 3.78
N SER A 55 -14.58 13.54 2.71
CA SER A 55 -15.73 12.79 2.21
C SER A 55 -15.30 11.54 1.45
N ILE A 56 -16.16 10.52 1.51
CA ILE A 56 -16.07 9.32 0.69
C ILE A 56 -17.35 9.18 -0.11
N LYS A 57 -17.21 9.04 -1.42
CA LYS A 57 -18.30 8.71 -2.34
C LYS A 57 -18.07 7.35 -2.97
N PHE A 58 -19.13 6.61 -3.21
CA PHE A 58 -19.11 5.25 -3.77
C PHE A 58 -20.00 5.16 -5.00
N GLY A 59 -19.61 4.35 -5.97
CA GLY A 59 -20.44 4.03 -7.13
C GLY A 59 -20.12 2.65 -7.69
N LYS A 60 -21.12 2.04 -8.34
CA LYS A 60 -20.94 0.89 -9.23
C LYS A 60 -20.47 1.40 -10.58
N VAL A 61 -19.46 0.76 -11.14
CA VAL A 61 -18.92 1.11 -12.45
C VAL A 61 -19.07 -0.07 -13.38
N LEU A 62 -19.37 0.23 -14.64
CA LEU A 62 -19.29 -0.81 -15.66
C LEU A 62 -17.84 -1.23 -15.83
N PRO A 63 -17.59 -2.52 -16.02
CA PRO A 63 -16.34 -3.00 -16.61
C PRO A 63 -16.36 -2.66 -18.11
N THR A 64 -16.58 -1.39 -18.48
CA THR A 64 -16.40 -0.93 -19.86
C THR A 64 -14.90 -0.95 -20.15
N GLY A 65 -14.54 -1.65 -21.21
CA GLY A 65 -13.15 -1.92 -21.56
C GLY A 65 -12.31 -0.65 -21.62
N PHE A 66 -11.19 -0.68 -20.90
CA PHE A 66 -10.05 0.24 -21.01
C PHE A 66 -10.38 1.74 -20.95
N ALA A 67 -10.31 2.32 -19.74
CA ALA A 67 -9.82 3.69 -19.60
C ALA A 67 -8.32 3.68 -19.97
N MET A 68 -8.02 3.90 -21.26
CA MET A 68 -6.64 4.08 -21.72
C MET A 68 -6.15 5.47 -21.31
N GLY A 69 -5.64 5.56 -20.08
CA GLY A 69 -4.93 6.74 -19.57
C GLY A 69 -5.87 7.83 -19.05
N GLY A 70 -6.24 7.71 -17.77
CA GLY A 70 -7.08 8.65 -17.07
C GLY A 70 -6.99 8.49 -15.55
N SER A 71 -7.31 9.53 -14.80
CA SER A 71 -7.22 9.64 -13.32
C SER A 71 -8.23 8.78 -12.52
N GLY A 72 -8.79 7.75 -13.14
CA GLY A 72 -9.88 6.95 -12.59
C GLY A 72 -11.24 7.69 -12.54
N GLN A 73 -11.28 8.97 -12.90
CA GLN A 73 -12.53 9.74 -13.02
C GLN A 73 -13.36 9.37 -14.26
N GLU A 74 -12.77 8.59 -15.17
CA GLU A 74 -13.38 8.16 -16.44
C GLU A 74 -14.25 6.91 -16.28
N TYR A 75 -14.21 6.25 -15.12
CA TYR A 75 -15.13 5.15 -14.84
C TYR A 75 -16.53 5.74 -14.64
N LEU A 76 -17.32 5.68 -15.73
CA LEU A 76 -18.71 6.12 -15.77
C LEU A 76 -19.50 5.34 -14.71
N SER A 77 -19.91 6.06 -13.66
CA SER A 77 -20.81 5.53 -12.64
C SER A 77 -22.19 5.30 -13.30
N GLU A 78 -22.70 4.07 -13.30
CA GLU A 78 -24.05 3.78 -13.80
C GLU A 78 -25.12 4.45 -12.95
N GLU A 79 -24.81 4.59 -11.65
CA GLU A 79 -25.71 5.06 -10.61
C GLU A 79 -25.18 6.35 -9.99
N PRO A 80 -26.05 7.19 -9.39
CA PRO A 80 -25.59 8.36 -8.65
C PRO A 80 -24.66 7.92 -7.51
N LEU A 81 -23.55 8.65 -7.34
CA LEU A 81 -22.59 8.35 -6.28
C LEU A 81 -23.25 8.46 -4.89
N ILE A 82 -23.13 7.40 -4.10
CA ILE A 82 -23.65 7.32 -2.73
C ILE A 82 -22.60 7.88 -1.78
N SER A 83 -23.00 8.77 -0.89
CA SER A 83 -22.12 9.27 0.18
C SER A 83 -22.18 8.34 1.38
N PHE A 84 -21.03 7.97 1.95
CA PHE A 84 -20.99 7.12 3.15
C PHE A 84 -21.25 7.90 4.43
N SER A 85 -21.97 7.27 5.35
CA SER A 85 -22.12 7.72 6.74
C SER A 85 -20.84 7.50 7.56
N SER A 86 -20.67 8.21 8.68
CA SER A 86 -19.46 8.09 9.51
C SER A 86 -19.12 6.65 9.94
N PRO A 87 -20.08 5.78 10.32
CA PRO A 87 -19.76 4.38 10.61
C PRO A 87 -19.24 3.61 9.39
N GLN A 88 -19.81 3.87 8.20
CA GLN A 88 -19.40 3.22 6.95
C GLN A 88 -18.01 3.69 6.52
N ILE A 89 -17.71 4.98 6.71
CA ILE A 89 -16.37 5.55 6.50
C ILE A 89 -15.35 4.81 7.38
N ALA A 90 -15.59 4.72 8.69
CA ALA A 90 -14.66 4.05 9.61
C ALA A 90 -14.41 2.59 9.23
N GLN A 91 -15.44 1.86 8.80
CA GLN A 91 -15.29 0.48 8.32
C GLN A 91 -14.38 0.39 7.11
N ILE A 92 -14.61 1.22 6.09
CA ILE A 92 -13.85 1.24 4.85
C ILE A 92 -12.41 1.66 5.07
N GLN A 93 -12.17 2.64 5.93
CA GLN A 93 -10.83 3.05 6.30
C GLN A 93 -10.08 1.92 7.01
N ASN A 94 -10.70 1.26 7.98
CA ASN A 94 -10.09 0.11 8.65
C ASN A 94 -9.73 -0.99 7.65
N LEU A 95 -10.57 -1.23 6.65
CA LEU A 95 -10.32 -2.23 5.61
C LEU A 95 -9.13 -1.86 4.71
N LEU A 96 -9.10 -0.63 4.22
CA LEU A 96 -8.08 -0.18 3.28
C LEU A 96 -6.73 0.14 3.94
N LEU A 97 -6.71 0.41 5.24
CA LEU A 97 -5.50 0.74 5.99
C LEU A 97 -4.91 -0.44 6.76
N SER A 98 -5.59 -1.60 6.80
CA SER A 98 -5.09 -2.77 7.52
C SER A 98 -4.20 -3.62 6.61
N PRO A 99 -2.87 -3.71 6.86
CA PRO A 99 -1.94 -4.42 5.97
C PRO A 99 -2.27 -5.91 5.80
N LYS A 100 -2.89 -6.53 6.82
CA LYS A 100 -3.28 -7.95 6.81
C LYS A 100 -4.29 -8.29 5.70
N ASN A 101 -5.02 -7.29 5.20
CA ASN A 101 -6.01 -7.46 4.13
C ASN A 101 -5.36 -7.59 2.74
N PHE A 102 -4.04 -7.37 2.65
CA PHE A 102 -3.33 -7.25 1.38
C PHE A 102 -2.12 -8.17 1.27
N ILE A 103 -1.87 -8.64 0.05
CA ILE A 103 -0.68 -9.39 -0.35
C ILE A 103 0.29 -8.40 -1.00
N VAL A 104 1.35 -8.03 -0.28
CA VAL A 104 2.23 -6.91 -0.66
C VAL A 104 3.39 -7.36 -1.56
N GLU A 105 3.82 -8.62 -1.44
CA GLU A 105 5.04 -9.18 -2.03
C GLU A 105 5.02 -9.26 -3.56
N LYS A 106 3.87 -9.62 -4.14
CA LYS A 106 3.72 -9.75 -5.60
C LYS A 106 2.29 -9.45 -6.01
N THR A 107 2.15 -8.55 -6.98
CA THR A 107 0.87 -8.22 -7.61
C THR A 107 0.60 -9.20 -8.74
N LYS A 108 -0.58 -9.83 -8.76
CA LYS A 108 -1.01 -10.70 -9.86
C LYS A 108 -1.06 -9.93 -11.17
N SER A 109 -0.60 -10.57 -12.25
CA SER A 109 -0.80 -10.10 -13.61
C SER A 109 -2.13 -10.64 -14.14
N GLY A 110 -3.06 -9.75 -14.48
CA GLY A 110 -4.38 -10.10 -14.97
C GLY A 110 -5.12 -8.88 -15.53
N LEU A 111 -6.21 -9.12 -16.24
CA LEU A 111 -7.08 -8.04 -16.73
C LEU A 111 -7.83 -7.43 -15.54
N PHE A 112 -7.48 -6.20 -15.18
CA PHE A 112 -8.15 -5.45 -14.12
C PHE A 112 -9.48 -4.89 -14.65
N LEU A 113 -10.59 -5.43 -14.15
CA LEU A 113 -11.96 -5.02 -14.49
C LEU A 113 -12.63 -4.51 -13.21
N PRO A 114 -12.68 -3.19 -12.97
CA PRO A 114 -13.29 -2.66 -11.77
C PRO A 114 -14.81 -2.80 -11.82
N GLU A 115 -15.38 -3.13 -10.66
CA GLU A 115 -16.82 -3.25 -10.43
C GLU A 115 -17.32 -2.11 -9.53
N TYR A 116 -16.44 -1.59 -8.67
CA TYR A 116 -16.74 -0.53 -7.74
C TYR A 116 -15.67 0.56 -7.77
N VAL A 117 -16.09 1.79 -7.53
CA VAL A 117 -15.22 2.95 -7.35
C VAL A 117 -15.53 3.64 -6.03
N LEU A 118 -14.49 4.06 -5.32
CA LEU A 118 -14.57 4.97 -4.18
C LEU A 118 -13.75 6.22 -4.46
N TYR A 119 -14.34 7.39 -4.19
CA TYR A 119 -13.66 8.68 -4.28
C TYR A 119 -13.42 9.21 -2.88
N PHE A 120 -12.15 9.30 -2.50
CA PHE A 120 -11.71 9.91 -1.25
C PHE A 120 -11.29 11.34 -1.55
N LYS A 121 -11.95 12.32 -0.94
CA LYS A 121 -11.58 13.73 -1.06
C LYS A 121 -10.98 14.22 0.25
N LYS A 122 -9.84 14.91 0.17
CA LYS A 122 -9.24 15.66 1.27
C LYS A 122 -8.72 16.99 0.73
N GLU A 123 -9.29 18.10 1.19
CA GLU A 123 -9.01 19.44 0.69
C GLU A 123 -9.19 19.50 -0.85
N GLU A 124 -8.13 19.84 -1.58
CA GLU A 124 -8.10 19.86 -3.05
C GLU A 124 -7.63 18.53 -3.68
N LYS A 125 -7.23 17.56 -2.86
CA LYS A 125 -6.74 16.25 -3.32
C LYS A 125 -7.89 15.26 -3.43
N THR A 126 -7.80 14.38 -4.43
CA THR A 126 -8.74 13.28 -4.61
C THR A 126 -7.99 12.02 -4.96
N LEU A 127 -8.34 10.93 -4.28
CA LEU A 127 -7.92 9.58 -4.63
C LEU A 127 -9.11 8.78 -5.14
N THR A 128 -8.88 8.02 -6.20
CA THR A 128 -9.84 7.09 -6.77
C THR A 128 -9.39 5.67 -6.40
N VAL A 129 -10.21 4.94 -5.65
CA VAL A 129 -9.98 3.53 -5.32
C VAL A 129 -10.90 2.68 -6.18
N LEU A 130 -10.32 1.91 -7.08
CA LEU A 130 -11.01 0.99 -7.96
C LEU A 130 -10.89 -0.42 -7.41
N VAL A 131 -11.99 -1.16 -7.39
CA VAL A 131 -12.05 -2.50 -6.82
C VAL A 131 -12.45 -3.50 -7.89
N SER A 132 -11.62 -4.53 -8.09
CA SER A 132 -11.88 -5.65 -8.98
C SER A 132 -11.90 -6.96 -8.19
N SER A 133 -13.08 -7.50 -7.95
CA SER A 133 -13.24 -8.78 -7.24
C SER A 133 -12.81 -9.96 -8.11
N PHE A 134 -12.88 -9.81 -9.43
CA PHE A 134 -12.52 -10.88 -10.38
C PHE A 134 -11.08 -11.37 -10.22
N ILE A 135 -10.12 -10.47 -9.96
CA ILE A 135 -8.72 -10.81 -9.72
C ILE A 135 -8.25 -10.53 -8.30
N ASN A 136 -9.18 -10.16 -7.42
CA ASN A 136 -8.93 -9.74 -6.04
C ASN A 136 -7.89 -8.62 -5.93
N GLN A 137 -8.12 -7.53 -6.65
CA GLN A 137 -7.22 -6.36 -6.66
C GLN A 137 -7.95 -5.07 -6.38
N ILE A 138 -7.24 -4.15 -5.74
CA ILE A 138 -7.58 -2.74 -5.74
C ILE A 138 -6.49 -1.94 -6.44
N ARG A 139 -6.91 -0.87 -7.11
CA ARG A 139 -6.02 0.15 -7.65
C ARG A 139 -6.37 1.48 -7.01
N ILE A 140 -5.38 2.13 -6.41
CA ILE A 140 -5.49 3.45 -5.82
C ILE A 140 -4.81 4.42 -6.78
N GLU A 141 -5.57 5.35 -7.33
CA GLU A 141 -5.09 6.34 -8.31
C GLU A 141 -5.13 7.73 -7.70
N GLY A 142 -3.97 8.40 -7.70
CA GLY A 142 -3.83 9.83 -7.46
C GLY A 142 -3.55 10.57 -8.78
N VAL A 143 -3.27 11.87 -8.69
CA VAL A 143 -3.09 12.72 -9.88
C VAL A 143 -1.89 12.31 -10.73
N GLN A 144 -0.80 11.86 -10.11
CA GLN A 144 0.48 11.56 -10.79
C GLN A 144 1.01 10.15 -10.52
N SER A 145 0.34 9.37 -9.68
CA SER A 145 0.81 8.08 -9.21
C SER A 145 -0.36 7.11 -9.06
N SER A 146 -0.05 5.82 -9.14
CA SER A 146 -1.00 4.76 -8.84
C SER A 146 -0.32 3.63 -8.11
N VAL A 147 -1.10 2.94 -7.26
CA VAL A 147 -0.67 1.77 -6.50
C VAL A 147 -1.66 0.65 -6.75
N VAL A 148 -1.15 -0.56 -7.00
CA VAL A 148 -1.97 -1.76 -7.14
C VAL A 148 -1.67 -2.70 -5.97
N LEU A 149 -2.72 -3.11 -5.27
CA LEU A 149 -2.65 -4.05 -4.15
C LEU A 149 -3.56 -5.24 -4.44
N ASP A 150 -3.02 -6.44 -4.24
CA ASP A 150 -3.82 -7.65 -4.21
C ASP A 150 -4.42 -7.77 -2.82
N PHE A 151 -5.73 -7.96 -2.71
CA PHE A 151 -6.32 -8.30 -1.42
C PHE A 151 -6.36 -9.81 -1.22
N ASP A 152 -6.19 -10.23 0.04
CA ASP A 152 -6.20 -11.63 0.41
C ASP A 152 -7.66 -12.13 0.48
N PRO A 153 -8.07 -13.06 -0.41
CA PRO A 153 -9.43 -13.58 -0.42
C PRO A 153 -9.76 -14.44 0.81
N MET A 154 -8.76 -14.83 1.61
CA MET A 154 -8.97 -15.54 2.87
C MET A 154 -9.34 -14.62 4.03
N GLN A 155 -9.28 -13.29 3.84
CA GLN A 155 -9.68 -12.34 4.88
C GLN A 155 -11.17 -12.07 4.81
N ASP A 156 -11.89 -12.48 5.86
CA ASP A 156 -13.33 -12.33 5.98
C ASP A 156 -13.75 -10.86 5.89
N GLU A 157 -12.92 -9.93 6.35
CA GLU A 157 -13.23 -8.51 6.38
C GLU A 157 -13.32 -7.90 4.97
N MET A 158 -12.41 -8.27 4.05
CA MET A 158 -12.48 -7.77 2.67
C MET A 158 -13.67 -8.40 1.93
N LYS A 159 -13.93 -9.69 2.16
CA LYS A 159 -15.13 -10.34 1.62
C LYS A 159 -16.41 -9.65 2.12
N ALA A 160 -16.50 -9.36 3.42
CA ALA A 160 -17.63 -8.66 4.01
C ALA A 160 -17.81 -7.24 3.42
N CYS A 161 -16.71 -6.55 3.12
CA CYS A 161 -16.74 -5.26 2.42
C CYS A 161 -17.37 -5.37 1.03
N LEU A 162 -16.94 -6.36 0.24
CA LEU A 162 -17.48 -6.59 -1.10
C LEU A 162 -18.96 -6.97 -1.05
N ASP A 163 -19.35 -7.81 -0.09
CA ASP A 163 -20.74 -8.20 0.11
C ASP A 163 -21.59 -7.01 0.57
N TYR A 164 -21.03 -6.11 1.38
CA TYR A 164 -21.67 -4.83 1.72
C TYR A 164 -21.86 -3.93 0.49
N PHE A 165 -20.85 -3.76 -0.38
CA PHE A 165 -20.99 -2.99 -1.63
C PHE A 165 -22.07 -3.55 -2.57
N LYS A 166 -22.26 -4.86 -2.58
CA LYS A 166 -23.36 -5.50 -3.35
C LYS A 166 -24.74 -5.20 -2.77
N SER A 167 -24.83 -4.91 -1.48
CA SER A 167 -26.11 -4.67 -0.77
C SER A 167 -26.59 -3.22 -0.81
N LEU A 168 -25.71 -2.28 -1.19
CA LEU A 168 -26.02 -0.87 -1.44
C LEU A 168 -26.69 -0.69 -2.81
#